data_AF-A0A9E5FG49-F1
#
_entry.id   AF-A0A9E5FG49-F1
#
_cell.length_a   1.000
_cell.length_b   1.000
_cell.length_c   1.000
_cell.angle_alpha   90.00
_cell.angle_beta   90.00
_cell.angle_gamma   90.00
#
_symmetry.space_group_name_H-M   'P 1'
#
loop_
_entity.id
_entity.type
_entity.pdbx_description
1 polymer ?
#
loop_
_entity_poly.entity_id
_entity_poly.type
_entity_poly.pdbx_seq_one_letter_code
_entity_poly.pdbx_strand_id
1 'polypeptide(L)' 'EAGKFVGEVAKLVGGKGGGPKGMAQAGGKEPDQLPAALAEAMAIATRLLGA' A
#
# COMPACT_ATOMS: atom_id res chain seq x y z
N GLU A 1 2.59 -1.88 -10.98
CA GLU A 1 3.55 -2.81 -10.34
C GLU A 1 3.20 -2.98 -8.88
N ALA A 2 3.16 -4.23 -8.38
CA ALA A 2 2.73 -4.52 -7.00
C ALA A 2 3.51 -3.74 -5.94
N GLY A 3 4.83 -3.55 -6.14
CA GLY A 3 5.70 -2.78 -5.24
C GLY A 3 5.26 -1.33 -5.05
N LYS A 4 4.88 -0.65 -6.13
CA LYS A 4 4.39 0.74 -6.07
C LYS A 4 3.09 0.84 -5.27
N PHE A 5 2.18 -0.10 -5.51
CA PHE A 5 0.90 -0.16 -4.80
C PHE A 5 1.09 -0.34 -3.29
N VAL A 6 1.77 -1.41 -2.86
CA VAL A 6 1.96 -1.67 -1.43
C VAL A 6 2.82 -0.61 -0.76
N GLY A 7 3.74 0.03 -1.50
CA GLY A 7 4.56 1.14 -1.00
C GLY A 7 3.74 2.41 -0.70
N GLU A 8 2.71 2.72 -1.49
CA GLU A 8 1.80 3.83 -1.19
C GLU A 8 0.91 3.52 0.02
N VAL A 9 0.39 2.30 0.13
CA VAL A 9 -0.38 1.86 1.31
C VAL A 9 0.49 1.86 2.58
N ALA A 10 1.76 1.44 2.48
CA ALA A 10 2.68 1.39 3.63
C ALA A 10 2.90 2.76 4.28
N LYS A 11 2.89 3.84 3.51
CA LYS A 11 3.08 5.20 4.04
C LYS A 11 1.96 5.62 4.99
N LEU A 12 0.76 5.09 4.81
CA LEU A 12 -0.40 5.33 5.67
C LEU A 12 -0.27 4.66 7.04
N VAL A 13 0.73 3.80 7.25
CA VAL A 13 1.03 3.15 8.53
C VAL A 13 2.45 3.47 9.02
N GLY A 14 3.03 4.59 8.58
CA GLY A 14 4.40 5.00 8.93
C GLY A 14 5.47 4.01 8.45
N GLY A 15 5.22 3.37 7.31
CA GLY A 15 5.92 2.20 6.84
C GLY A 15 6.57 2.30 5.46
N LYS A 16 7.11 1.17 5.01
CA LYS A 16 7.69 0.98 3.67
C LYS A 16 7.44 -0.44 3.17
N GLY A 17 7.53 -0.63 1.85
CA GLY A 17 7.34 -1.93 1.23
C GLY A 17 7.78 -1.95 -0.23
N GLY A 18 7.81 -3.15 -0.80
CA GLY A 18 8.24 -3.39 -2.17
C GLY A 18 8.22 -4.88 -2.53
N GLY A 19 8.61 -5.18 -3.77
CA GLY A 19 8.67 -6.54 -4.27
C GLY A 19 8.65 -6.60 -5.81
N PRO A 20 8.75 -7.81 -6.38
CA PRO A 20 8.71 -8.02 -7.83
C PRO A 20 7.38 -7.56 -8.47
N LYS A 21 7.36 -7.49 -9.81
CA LYS A 21 6.23 -6.90 -10.59
C LYS A 21 4.85 -7.45 -10.22
N GLY A 22 4.73 -8.74 -9.89
CA GLY A 22 3.47 -9.42 -9.58
C GLY A 22 3.18 -9.66 -8.09
N MET A 23 4.14 -9.41 -7.19
CA MET A 23 3.97 -9.68 -5.76
C MET A 23 4.82 -8.72 -4.95
N ALA A 24 4.25 -8.16 -3.88
CA ALA A 24 4.98 -7.25 -3.01
C ALA A 24 4.45 -7.32 -1.58
N GLN A 25 5.28 -6.91 -0.63
CA GLN A 25 4.94 -6.89 0.79
C GLN A 25 5.36 -5.56 1.42
N ALA A 26 4.62 -5.15 2.44
CA ALA A 26 4.77 -3.88 3.13
C ALA A 26 4.49 -4.04 4.62
N GLY A 27 5.05 -3.14 5.44
CA GLY A 27 4.75 -3.03 6.86
C GLY A 27 5.08 -1.64 7.39
N GLY A 28 4.59 -1.32 8.58
CA GLY A 28 4.74 -0.01 9.20
C GLY A 28 4.72 -0.06 10.73
N LYS A 29 4.97 1.11 11.34
CA LYS A 29 5.13 1.26 12.79
C LYS A 29 3.84 1.69 13.49
N GLU A 30 2.80 2.02 12.72
CA GLU A 30 1.53 2.58 13.21
C GLU A 30 0.40 1.57 12.96
N PRO A 31 0.31 0.48 13.73
CA PRO A 31 -0.71 -0.56 13.53
C PRO A 31 -2.13 -0.02 13.67
N ASP A 32 -2.33 1.03 14.48
CA ASP A 32 -3.63 1.66 14.69
C ASP A 32 -4.17 2.35 13.42
N GLN A 33 -3.31 2.66 12.44
CA GLN A 33 -3.72 3.23 11.15
C GLN A 33 -4.06 2.17 10.10
N LEU A 34 -3.88 0.88 10.41
CA LEU A 34 -4.16 -0.21 9.47
C LEU A 34 -5.59 -0.21 8.94
N PRO A 35 -6.65 0.05 9.75
CA PRO A 35 -8.02 0.14 9.23
C PRO A 35 -8.19 1.24 8.18
N ALA A 36 -7.61 2.41 8.39
CA ALA A 36 -7.66 3.52 7.44
C ALA A 36 -6.88 3.20 6.16
N ALA A 37 -5.70 2.59 6.31
CA ALA A 37 -4.88 2.16 5.16
C ALA A 37 -5.58 1.11 4.28
N LEU A 38 -6.31 0.17 4.90
CA LEU A 38 -7.11 -0.83 4.19
C LEU A 38 -8.31 -0.20 3.45
N ALA A 39 -8.95 0.82 4.03
CA ALA A 39 -10.03 1.55 3.38
C ALA A 39 -9.56 2.31 2.12
N GLU A 40 -8.36 2.91 2.18
CA GLU A 40 -7.75 3.64 1.06
C GLU A 40 -7.12 2.74 -0.02
N ALA A 41 -6.85 1.46 0.30
CA ALA A 41 -6.15 0.55 -0.61
C ALA A 41 -6.84 0.44 -1.99
N MET A 42 -8.17 0.37 -2.03
CA MET A 42 -8.90 0.28 -3.30
C MET A 42 -8.82 1.57 -4.14
N ALA A 43 -8.88 2.73 -3.49
CA ALA A 43 -8.75 4.02 -4.17
C ALA A 43 -7.34 4.19 -4.78
N ILE A 44 -6.31 3.80 -4.02
CA ILE A 44 -4.92 3.79 -4.49
C ILE A 44 -4.77 2.83 -5.69
N ALA A 45 -5.31 1.62 -5.60
CA ALA A 45 -5.24 0.64 -6.68
C ALA A 45 -5.88 1.17 -7.97
N THR A 46 -7.08 1.75 -7.86
CA THR A 46 -7.84 2.33 -8.98
C THR A 46 -7.04 3.46 -9.64
N ARG A 47 -6.52 4.40 -8.85
CA ARG A 47 -5.63 5.48 -9.35
C ARG A 47 -4.39 4.95 -10.06
N LEU A 48 -3.75 3.90 -9.54
CA LEU A 48 -2.54 3.32 -10.14
C LEU A 48 -2.82 2.54 -11.43
N LEU A 49 -4.03 2.01 -11.58
CA LEU A 49 -4.48 1.36 -12.81
C LEU A 49 -4.95 2.37 -13.87
N GLY A 50 -5.13 3.64 -13.49
CA GLY A 50 -5.67 4.68 -14.38
C GLY A 50 -7.13 4.46 -14.74
N ALA A 51 -7.87 3.77 -13.86
CA ALA A 51 -9.30 3.49 -13.98
C ALA A 51 -10.14 4.48 -13.17
#